data_AF-F3FDR8-F1
#
_entry.id   AF-F3FDR8-F1
#
_cell.length_a   1.000
_cell.length_b   1.000
_cell.length_c   1.000
_cell.angle_alpha   90.00
_cell.angle_beta   90.00
_cell.angle_gamma   90.00
#
_symmetry.space_group_name_H-M   'P 1'
#
loop_
_entity.id
_entity.type
_entity.pdbx_description
1 polymer ?
#
loop_
_entity_poly.entity_id
_entity_poly.type
_entity_poly.pdbx_seq_one_letter_code
_entity_poly.pdbx_strand_id
1 'polypeptide(L)'
;MQPIREPSASESYFWPSVWAVALHILIFGMLFVSFAMTPDLPEAKPIVQATLYQLKSKSQATTQTNQKIAGEAKKTAARQTEVEQLEQKKIEQQKQEAVKAAEQKKEESAQKAEEQKAADEAKKAEQKAEEAKKADDAKKADEAKKVADAKKLEDKQQADIAKKKAEEEAKKKAEEDAKKAAAEEAKKQAADEAKKKAAEDAKKKAAEDAKKKAAADSAKKAQEAARKSAEDKKAQALADLLSDKPERQQALADERGDETAGSFDDLIRVRASEGWSRPPSARNNMSVTLQIGMLPDGTIASVSIAKSSGDGPFDSSAVAAVKNIGRLTEMQGLKPADFAPYRSFKMTFTPGDLAL
;
A
#
# COMPACT_ATOMS: atom_id res chain seq x y z
N MET A 1 -32.43 23.69 -48.70
CA MET A 1 -32.13 23.19 -47.34
C MET A 1 -31.26 21.96 -47.49
N GLN A 2 -29.95 22.08 -47.29
CA GLN A 2 -29.04 20.93 -47.25
C GLN A 2 -28.85 20.51 -45.79
N PRO A 3 -28.93 19.21 -45.45
CA PRO A 3 -28.73 18.76 -44.10
C PRO A 3 -27.24 18.77 -43.77
N ILE A 4 -26.88 19.54 -42.73
CA ILE A 4 -25.55 19.52 -42.11
C ILE A 4 -25.45 18.20 -41.34
N ARG A 5 -24.54 17.32 -41.76
CA ARG A 5 -24.19 16.10 -40.99
C ARG A 5 -23.27 16.52 -39.85
N GLU A 6 -23.74 16.37 -38.62
CA GLU A 6 -22.86 16.44 -37.45
C GLU A 6 -21.99 15.19 -37.39
N PRO A 7 -20.65 15.31 -37.25
CA PRO A 7 -19.80 14.16 -37.01
C PRO A 7 -20.05 13.63 -35.61
N SER A 8 -20.31 12.33 -35.52
CA SER A 8 -20.47 11.58 -34.27
C SER A 8 -19.28 11.82 -33.34
N ALA A 9 -19.54 12.12 -32.06
CA ALA A 9 -18.52 12.40 -31.03
C ALA A 9 -17.47 11.27 -30.84
N SER A 10 -17.70 10.09 -31.41
CA SER A 10 -16.73 8.98 -31.43
C SER A 10 -15.62 9.15 -32.47
N GLU A 11 -15.80 9.95 -33.52
CA GLU A 11 -14.76 10.19 -34.53
C GLU A 11 -13.79 11.33 -34.16
N SER A 12 -14.19 12.26 -33.28
CA SER A 12 -13.38 13.43 -32.94
C SER A 12 -12.18 13.14 -32.02
N TYR A 13 -12.24 12.07 -31.22
CA TYR A 13 -11.17 11.72 -30.26
C TYR A 13 -10.42 10.44 -30.60
N PHE A 14 -10.93 9.63 -31.52
CA PHE A 14 -10.27 8.39 -31.94
C PHE A 14 -8.93 8.68 -32.64
N TRP A 15 -8.92 9.60 -33.61
CA TRP A 15 -7.72 9.97 -34.35
C TRP A 15 -6.63 10.64 -33.47
N PRO A 16 -6.96 11.61 -32.60
CA PRO A 16 -6.01 12.17 -31.66
C PRO A 16 -5.42 11.13 -30.68
N SER A 17 -6.24 10.18 -30.21
CA SER A 17 -5.78 9.14 -29.27
C SER A 17 -4.83 8.14 -29.94
N VAL A 18 -5.10 7.75 -31.20
CA VAL A 18 -4.19 6.88 -31.98
C VAL A 18 -2.86 7.58 -32.25
N TRP A 19 -2.87 8.87 -32.59
CA TRP A 19 -1.64 9.65 -32.77
C TRP A 19 -0.84 9.80 -31.47
N ALA A 20 -1.50 10.01 -30.34
CA ALA A 20 -0.85 10.09 -29.05
C ALA A 20 -0.15 8.76 -28.70
N VAL A 21 -0.81 7.62 -28.91
CA VAL A 21 -0.21 6.30 -28.65
C VAL A 21 0.97 6.04 -29.60
N ALA A 22 0.85 6.37 -30.88
CA ALA A 22 1.94 6.23 -31.85
C ALA A 22 3.17 7.09 -31.48
N LEU A 23 2.97 8.32 -31.00
CA LEU A 23 4.04 9.20 -30.53
C LEU A 23 4.77 8.59 -29.33
N HIS A 24 4.04 8.03 -28.36
CA HIS A 24 4.65 7.42 -27.18
C HIS A 24 5.45 6.16 -27.51
N ILE A 25 4.98 5.34 -28.46
CA ILE A 25 5.72 4.18 -28.95
C ILE A 25 7.03 4.62 -29.65
N LEU A 26 7.00 5.70 -30.41
CA LEU A 26 8.19 6.25 -31.07
C LEU A 26 9.21 6.77 -30.04
N ILE A 27 8.77 7.51 -29.02
CA ILE A 27 9.63 8.02 -27.95
C ILE A 27 10.28 6.85 -27.17
N PHE A 28 9.50 5.83 -26.83
CA PHE A 28 10.02 4.63 -26.16
C PHE A 28 11.02 3.87 -27.04
N GLY A 29 10.77 3.75 -28.35
CA GLY A 29 11.70 3.17 -29.30
C GLY A 29 13.03 3.92 -29.37
N MET A 30 12.98 5.26 -29.39
CA MET A 30 14.18 6.11 -29.44
C MET A 30 15.03 6.00 -28.17
N LEU A 31 14.40 5.90 -27.00
CA LEU A 31 15.09 5.67 -25.72
C LEU A 31 15.80 4.31 -25.67
N PHE A 32 15.18 3.27 -26.22
CA PHE A 32 15.75 1.92 -26.21
C PHE A 32 16.95 1.77 -27.15
N VAL A 33 16.94 2.47 -28.31
CA VAL A 33 18.10 2.51 -29.23
C VAL A 33 19.27 3.31 -28.63
N SER A 34 18.99 4.37 -27.87
CA SER A 34 20.04 5.17 -27.24
C SER A 34 20.78 4.44 -26.11
N PHE A 35 20.15 3.45 -25.47
CA PHE A 35 20.79 2.63 -24.43
C PHE A 35 21.65 1.50 -25.02
N ALA A 36 21.32 1.02 -26.22
CA ALA A 36 22.11 -0.01 -26.91
C ALA A 36 23.40 0.53 -27.58
N MET A 37 23.59 1.86 -27.60
CA MET A 37 24.70 2.53 -28.30
C MET A 37 25.50 3.48 -27.39
N THR A 38 25.67 3.14 -26.11
CA THR A 38 26.61 3.87 -25.24
C THR A 38 28.03 3.32 -25.43
N PRO A 39 28.97 4.09 -25.99
CA PRO A 39 30.37 3.67 -26.04
C PRO A 39 30.92 3.57 -24.61
N ASP A 40 31.65 2.49 -24.35
CA ASP A 40 32.27 2.12 -23.07
C ASP A 40 33.19 3.26 -22.57
N LEU A 41 32.87 3.83 -21.41
CA LEU A 41 33.69 4.84 -20.77
C LEU A 41 34.89 4.15 -20.10
N PRO A 42 36.13 4.49 -20.45
CA PRO A 42 37.28 3.84 -19.85
C PRO A 42 37.35 4.14 -18.35
N GLU A 43 37.55 3.06 -17.58
CA GLU A 43 37.73 3.05 -16.14
C GLU A 43 38.85 4.01 -15.69
N ALA A 44 38.54 4.93 -14.77
CA ALA A 44 39.47 5.92 -14.27
C ALA A 44 40.56 5.27 -13.42
N LYS A 45 41.75 5.09 -14.00
CA LYS A 45 42.96 4.61 -13.30
C LYS A 45 43.52 5.73 -12.42
N PRO A 46 43.68 5.54 -11.09
CA PRO A 46 44.36 6.51 -10.25
C PRO A 46 45.88 6.46 -10.51
N ILE A 47 46.40 7.51 -11.14
CA ILE A 47 47.84 7.77 -11.27
C ILE A 47 48.27 8.60 -10.06
N VAL A 48 48.92 7.94 -9.09
CA VAL A 48 49.75 8.62 -8.09
C VAL A 48 51.11 7.94 -8.09
N GLN A 49 52.01 8.43 -8.94
CA GLN A 49 53.43 8.13 -8.88
C GLN A 49 54.07 9.09 -7.86
N ALA A 50 54.20 8.65 -6.61
CA ALA A 50 55.03 9.35 -5.64
C ALA A 50 56.50 8.93 -5.86
N THR A 51 57.21 9.64 -6.72
CA THR A 51 58.68 9.56 -6.77
C THR A 51 59.25 10.16 -5.48
N LEU A 52 59.66 9.30 -4.55
CA LEU A 52 60.39 9.68 -3.35
C LEU A 52 61.82 10.05 -3.75
N TYR A 53 62.08 11.35 -3.94
CA TYR A 53 63.42 11.85 -4.22
C TYR A 53 64.30 11.68 -2.98
N GLN A 54 65.29 10.80 -3.07
CA GLN A 54 66.27 10.53 -2.03
C GLN A 54 67.29 11.67 -1.99
N LEU A 55 67.07 12.71 -1.17
CA LEU A 55 68.10 13.71 -0.89
C LEU A 55 69.16 13.13 0.03
N LYS A 56 70.21 12.60 -0.59
CA LYS A 56 71.54 12.43 -0.02
C LYS A 56 72.08 13.82 0.36
N SER A 57 72.04 14.18 1.64
CA SER A 57 72.80 15.33 2.15
C SER A 57 73.82 14.84 3.18
N LYS A 58 75.08 15.00 2.79
CA LYS A 58 76.27 14.84 3.61
C LYS A 58 76.60 16.23 4.14
N SER A 59 76.50 16.47 5.45
CA SER A 59 77.31 17.49 6.11
C SER A 59 77.29 17.33 7.63
N GLN A 60 78.49 17.35 8.20
CA GLN A 60 78.77 17.47 9.63
C GLN A 60 78.38 18.88 10.10
N ALA A 61 77.91 19.02 11.35
CA ALA A 61 78.47 19.95 12.33
C ALA A 61 77.59 20.10 13.59
N THR A 62 78.22 19.85 14.73
CA THR A 62 78.19 20.65 15.96
C THR A 62 76.86 20.90 16.70
N THR A 63 76.82 20.29 17.88
CA THR A 63 76.04 20.63 19.09
C THR A 63 75.68 22.10 19.25
N GLN A 64 74.39 22.41 19.41
CA GLN A 64 73.87 23.55 20.20
C GLN A 64 72.40 23.29 20.59
N THR A 65 72.16 23.33 21.91
CA THR A 65 70.91 23.71 22.61
C THR A 65 69.72 22.73 22.64
N ASN A 66 69.67 21.93 23.70
CA ASN A 66 68.60 20.99 24.07
C ASN A 66 67.40 21.66 24.81
N GLN A 67 67.07 22.93 24.52
CA GLN A 67 65.95 23.63 25.19
C GLN A 67 64.87 24.20 24.26
N LYS A 68 65.03 24.15 22.93
CA LYS A 68 64.01 24.68 22.00
C LYS A 68 63.00 23.64 21.49
N ILE A 69 63.24 22.35 21.72
CA ILE A 69 62.40 21.24 21.22
C ILE A 69 61.17 20.96 22.11
N ALA A 70 61.23 21.30 23.41
CA ALA A 70 60.11 21.08 24.33
C ALA A 70 58.94 22.08 24.16
N GLY A 71 59.20 23.27 23.59
CA GLY A 71 58.18 24.29 23.37
C GLY A 71 57.34 24.07 22.11
N GLU A 72 57.95 23.56 21.04
CA GLU A 72 57.28 23.34 19.76
C GLU A 72 56.40 22.08 19.78
N ALA A 73 56.82 21.02 20.49
CA ALA A 73 56.00 19.82 20.71
C ALA A 73 54.73 20.09 21.53
N LYS A 74 54.77 21.02 22.50
CA LYS A 74 53.58 21.44 23.25
C LYS A 74 52.62 22.28 22.40
N LYS A 75 53.14 23.06 21.45
CA LYS A 75 52.33 23.92 20.56
C LYS A 75 51.63 23.14 19.45
N THR A 76 52.23 22.05 18.95
CA THR A 76 51.57 21.13 18.01
C THR A 76 50.56 20.21 18.69
N ALA A 77 50.86 19.71 19.90
CA ALA A 77 49.91 18.91 20.69
C ALA A 77 48.65 19.72 21.08
N ALA A 78 48.81 21.01 21.43
CA ALA A 78 47.69 21.91 21.71
C ALA A 78 46.82 22.19 20.46
N ARG A 79 47.44 22.35 19.28
CA ARG A 79 46.69 22.50 18.01
C ARG A 79 45.94 21.23 17.61
N GLN A 80 46.50 20.05 17.86
CA GLN A 80 45.82 18.78 17.56
C GLN A 80 44.60 18.56 18.46
N THR A 81 44.69 18.89 19.75
CA THR A 81 43.54 18.81 20.68
C THR A 81 42.45 19.83 20.35
N GLU A 82 42.82 21.03 19.88
CA GLU A 82 41.84 22.04 19.44
C GLU A 82 41.07 21.60 18.17
N VAL A 83 41.77 20.96 17.21
CA VAL A 83 41.13 20.42 15.99
C VAL A 83 40.19 19.26 16.34
N GLU A 84 40.59 18.35 17.22
CA GLU A 84 39.75 17.21 17.64
C GLU A 84 38.49 17.68 18.41
N GLN A 85 38.61 18.71 19.26
CA GLN A 85 37.45 19.29 19.97
C GLN A 85 36.47 19.97 19.01
N LEU A 86 36.95 20.65 17.97
CA LEU A 86 36.10 21.25 16.94
C LEU A 86 35.39 20.17 16.10
N GLU A 87 36.06 19.06 15.81
CA GLU A 87 35.47 17.93 15.09
C GLU A 87 34.42 17.21 15.93
N GLN A 88 34.67 16.97 17.22
CA GLN A 88 33.68 16.44 18.16
C GLN A 88 32.46 17.37 18.28
N LYS A 89 32.67 18.68 18.39
CA LYS A 89 31.57 19.66 18.44
C LYS A 89 30.75 19.67 17.16
N LYS A 90 31.38 19.50 16.00
CA LYS A 90 30.69 19.41 14.70
C LYS A 90 29.88 18.12 14.57
N ILE A 91 30.41 16.99 15.04
CA ILE A 91 29.69 15.70 15.07
C ILE A 91 28.49 15.78 16.02
N GLU A 92 28.65 16.41 17.19
CA GLU A 92 27.56 16.59 18.14
C GLU A 92 26.48 17.53 17.60
N GLN A 93 26.87 18.62 16.93
CA GLN A 93 25.94 19.51 16.24
C GLN A 93 25.17 18.77 15.13
N GLN A 94 25.84 17.96 14.32
CA GLN A 94 25.19 17.15 13.28
C GLN A 94 24.22 16.11 13.88
N LYS A 95 24.56 15.49 15.01
CA LYS A 95 23.65 14.58 15.72
C LYS A 95 22.43 15.33 16.26
N GLN A 96 22.61 16.52 16.82
CA GLN A 96 21.49 17.33 17.30
C GLN A 96 20.57 17.79 16.16
N GLU A 97 21.12 18.17 15.01
CA GLU A 97 20.34 18.50 13.82
C GLU A 97 19.59 17.28 13.26
N ALA A 98 20.21 16.11 13.24
CA ALA A 98 19.56 14.87 12.82
C ALA A 98 18.40 14.45 13.76
N VAL A 99 18.57 14.62 15.08
CA VAL A 99 17.51 14.35 16.06
C VAL A 99 16.35 15.34 15.90
N LYS A 100 16.64 16.64 15.72
CA LYS A 100 15.60 17.65 15.46
C LYS A 100 14.85 17.40 14.15
N ALA A 101 15.55 17.00 13.09
CA ALA A 101 14.92 16.66 11.80
C ALA A 101 14.03 15.41 11.91
N ALA A 102 14.45 14.40 12.69
CA ALA A 102 13.65 13.20 12.95
C ALA A 102 12.40 13.52 13.80
N GLU A 103 12.54 14.40 14.79
CA GLU A 103 11.43 14.85 15.64
C GLU A 103 10.41 15.66 14.83
N GLN A 104 10.86 16.62 14.02
CA GLN A 104 10.00 17.38 13.11
C GLN A 104 9.25 16.49 12.11
N LYS A 105 9.93 15.49 11.54
CA LYS A 105 9.29 14.53 10.62
C LYS A 105 8.23 13.67 11.32
N LYS A 106 8.43 13.36 12.60
CA LYS A 106 7.47 12.62 13.42
C LYS A 106 6.26 13.47 13.79
N GLU A 107 6.45 14.75 14.13
CA GLU A 107 5.36 15.69 14.36
C GLU A 107 4.55 15.99 13.10
N GLU A 108 5.21 16.18 11.94
CA GLU A 108 4.51 16.41 10.67
C GLU A 108 3.66 15.19 10.25
N SER A 109 4.19 13.98 10.47
CA SER A 109 3.44 12.73 10.24
C SER A 109 2.23 12.60 11.18
N ALA A 110 2.39 12.98 12.46
CA ALA A 110 1.30 12.97 13.42
C ALA A 110 0.21 14.00 13.07
N GLN A 111 0.59 15.22 12.68
CA GLN A 111 -0.34 16.27 12.25
C GLN A 111 -1.12 15.86 10.99
N LYS A 112 -0.44 15.28 9.99
CA LYS A 112 -1.12 14.77 8.78
C LYS A 112 -2.10 13.64 9.08
N ALA A 113 -1.77 12.75 10.02
CA ALA A 113 -2.67 11.68 10.43
C ALA A 113 -3.90 12.21 11.19
N GLU A 114 -3.73 13.25 12.01
CA GLU A 114 -4.84 13.91 12.71
C GLU A 114 -5.74 14.68 11.75
N GLU A 115 -5.16 15.40 10.79
CA GLU A 115 -5.90 16.13 9.75
C GLU A 115 -6.70 15.19 8.85
N GLN A 116 -6.14 14.04 8.48
CA GLN A 116 -6.87 13.01 7.74
C GLN A 116 -8.06 12.44 8.52
N LYS A 117 -7.87 12.15 9.82
CA LYS A 117 -8.98 11.68 10.68
C LYS A 117 -10.09 12.72 10.80
N ALA A 118 -9.74 13.99 10.97
CA ALA A 118 -10.71 15.08 11.02
C ALA A 118 -11.48 15.23 9.70
N ALA A 119 -10.79 15.10 8.55
CA ALA A 119 -11.40 15.17 7.23
C ALA A 119 -12.35 13.98 6.96
N ASP A 120 -11.99 12.76 7.38
CA ASP A 120 -12.85 11.58 7.25
C ASP A 120 -14.08 11.66 8.16
N GLU A 121 -13.94 12.20 9.37
CA GLU A 121 -15.05 12.42 10.28
C GLU A 121 -16.02 13.50 9.76
N ALA A 122 -15.49 14.58 9.19
CA ALA A 122 -16.30 15.62 8.55
C ALA A 122 -17.09 15.09 7.34
N LYS A 123 -16.46 14.30 6.46
CA LYS A 123 -17.15 13.65 5.32
C LYS A 123 -18.24 12.70 5.78
N LYS A 124 -18.01 11.94 6.85
CA LYS A 124 -19.00 11.02 7.41
C LYS A 124 -20.19 11.75 8.03
N ALA A 125 -19.95 12.89 8.67
CA ALA A 125 -21.02 13.75 9.20
C ALA A 125 -21.86 14.37 8.06
N GLU A 126 -21.21 14.83 6.99
CA GLU A 126 -21.89 15.40 5.82
C GLU A 126 -22.76 14.36 5.10
N GLN A 127 -22.25 13.13 4.90
CA GLN A 127 -23.02 12.04 4.30
C GLN A 127 -24.27 11.67 5.11
N LYS A 128 -24.15 11.62 6.46
CA LYS A 128 -25.30 11.37 7.33
C LYS A 128 -26.34 12.50 7.26
N ALA A 129 -25.89 13.76 7.16
CA ALA A 129 -26.78 14.90 7.01
C ALA A 129 -27.51 14.89 5.66
N GLU A 130 -26.83 14.49 4.58
CA GLU A 130 -27.45 14.37 3.26
C GLU A 130 -28.46 13.22 3.19
N GLU A 131 -28.15 12.07 3.80
CA GLU A 131 -29.07 10.93 3.89
C GLU A 131 -30.32 11.28 4.71
N ALA A 132 -30.16 12.03 5.81
CA ALA A 132 -31.28 12.52 6.62
C ALA A 132 -32.17 13.50 5.83
N LYS A 133 -31.58 14.41 5.03
CA LYS A 133 -32.36 15.31 4.15
C LYS A 133 -33.13 14.55 3.08
N LYS A 134 -32.49 13.57 2.42
CA LYS A 134 -33.16 12.72 1.41
C LYS A 134 -34.32 11.91 2.00
N ALA A 135 -34.19 11.46 3.25
CA ALA A 135 -35.26 10.76 3.95
C ALA A 135 -36.44 11.69 4.34
N ASP A 136 -36.17 12.93 4.72
CA ASP A 136 -37.21 13.93 5.02
C ASP A 136 -37.96 14.35 3.75
N ASP A 137 -37.25 14.60 2.64
CA ASP A 137 -37.85 14.93 1.35
C ASP A 137 -38.72 13.79 0.81
N ALA A 138 -38.29 12.53 0.98
CA ALA A 138 -39.08 11.36 0.60
C ALA A 138 -40.38 11.23 1.43
N LYS A 139 -40.34 11.54 2.73
CA LYS A 139 -41.54 11.54 3.59
C LYS A 139 -42.52 12.65 3.20
N LYS A 140 -42.02 13.87 2.94
CA LYS A 140 -42.85 14.98 2.47
C LYS A 140 -43.50 14.70 1.11
N ALA A 141 -42.81 14.02 0.21
CA ALA A 141 -43.36 13.62 -1.08
C ALA A 141 -44.46 12.54 -0.96
N ASP A 142 -44.33 11.59 -0.04
CA ASP A 142 -45.36 10.58 0.25
C ASP A 142 -46.62 11.22 0.87
N GLU A 143 -46.43 12.15 1.80
CA GLU A 143 -47.51 12.87 2.45
C GLU A 143 -48.28 13.77 1.47
N ALA A 144 -47.57 14.49 0.59
CA ALA A 144 -48.19 15.28 -0.47
C ALA A 144 -49.03 14.44 -1.45
N LYS A 145 -48.58 13.22 -1.79
CA LYS A 145 -49.35 12.30 -2.62
C LYS A 145 -50.62 11.82 -1.93
N LYS A 146 -50.56 11.49 -0.63
CA LYS A 146 -51.74 11.06 0.15
C LYS A 146 -52.81 12.16 0.23
N VAL A 147 -52.41 13.41 0.42
CA VAL A 147 -53.34 14.54 0.44
C VAL A 147 -53.96 14.77 -0.96
N ALA A 148 -53.18 14.64 -2.03
CA ALA A 148 -53.69 14.78 -3.40
C ALA A 148 -54.67 13.66 -3.80
N ASP A 149 -54.41 12.41 -3.39
CA ASP A 149 -55.31 11.28 -3.62
C ASP A 149 -56.61 11.39 -2.79
N ALA A 150 -56.53 11.87 -1.54
CA ALA A 150 -57.71 12.14 -0.72
C ALA A 150 -58.63 13.19 -1.36
N LYS A 151 -58.06 14.30 -1.85
CA LYS A 151 -58.84 15.36 -2.52
C LYS A 151 -59.49 14.87 -3.82
N LYS A 152 -58.81 14.03 -4.60
CA LYS A 152 -59.40 13.41 -5.81
C LYS A 152 -60.54 12.44 -5.50
N LEU A 153 -60.51 11.78 -4.35
CA LEU A 153 -61.58 10.88 -3.93
C LEU A 153 -62.83 11.67 -3.50
N GLU A 154 -62.64 12.78 -2.77
CA GLU A 154 -63.74 13.67 -2.36
C GLU A 154 -64.42 14.34 -3.57
N ASP A 155 -63.64 14.85 -4.53
CA ASP A 155 -64.19 15.44 -5.76
C ASP A 155 -65.02 14.43 -6.57
N LYS A 156 -64.58 13.16 -6.61
CA LYS A 156 -65.36 12.08 -7.25
C LYS A 156 -66.65 11.76 -6.50
N GLN A 157 -66.65 11.79 -5.18
CA GLN A 157 -67.86 11.57 -4.38
C GLN A 157 -68.88 12.69 -4.58
N GLN A 158 -68.43 13.95 -4.66
CA GLN A 158 -69.31 15.08 -4.93
C GLN A 158 -69.92 15.01 -6.35
N ALA A 159 -69.14 14.58 -7.34
CA ALA A 159 -69.64 14.38 -8.71
C ALA A 159 -70.68 13.25 -8.81
N ASP A 160 -70.51 12.14 -8.08
CA ASP A 160 -71.47 11.03 -8.06
C ASP A 160 -72.79 11.41 -7.38
N ILE A 161 -72.73 12.23 -6.32
CA ILE A 161 -73.91 12.76 -5.63
C ILE A 161 -74.68 13.76 -6.51
N ALA A 162 -73.97 14.63 -7.24
CA ALA A 162 -74.59 15.55 -8.20
C ALA A 162 -75.26 14.80 -9.36
N LYS A 163 -74.64 13.72 -9.84
CA LYS A 163 -75.19 12.89 -10.92
C LYS A 163 -76.44 12.12 -10.47
N LYS A 164 -76.46 11.60 -9.24
CA LYS A 164 -77.64 10.94 -8.66
C LYS A 164 -78.82 11.89 -8.44
N LYS A 165 -78.58 13.13 -8.03
CA LYS A 165 -79.66 14.14 -7.91
C LYS A 165 -80.24 14.53 -9.27
N ALA A 166 -79.41 14.61 -10.32
CA ALA A 166 -79.88 14.87 -11.68
C ALA A 166 -80.71 13.69 -12.27
N GLU A 167 -80.40 12.45 -11.88
CA GLU A 167 -81.11 11.25 -12.34
C GLU A 167 -82.46 11.03 -11.60
N GLU A 168 -82.59 11.54 -10.37
CA GLU A 168 -83.83 11.47 -9.59
C GLU A 168 -84.88 12.51 -10.04
N GLU A 169 -84.45 13.69 -10.49
CA GLU A 169 -85.36 14.74 -10.97
C GLU A 169 -85.89 14.46 -12.39
N ALA A 170 -85.13 13.73 -13.21
CA ALA A 170 -85.57 13.28 -14.54
C ALA A 170 -86.63 12.15 -14.48
N LYS A 171 -86.76 11.46 -13.33
CA LYS A 171 -87.67 10.32 -13.16
C LYS A 171 -89.06 10.68 -12.63
N LYS A 172 -89.35 11.97 -12.39
CA LYS A 172 -90.67 12.46 -11.90
C LYS A 172 -91.55 13.13 -12.96
N LYS A 173 -91.17 13.10 -14.25
CA LYS A 173 -91.94 13.72 -15.34
C LYS A 173 -92.38 12.77 -16.47
N ALA A 174 -92.28 11.46 -16.28
CA ALA A 174 -92.78 10.47 -17.24
C ALA A 174 -93.63 9.44 -16.49
N GLU A 175 -94.91 9.78 -16.42
CA GLU A 175 -96.04 8.98 -15.98
C GLU A 175 -96.24 7.74 -16.89
N GLU A 176 -97.09 6.80 -16.41
CA GLU A 176 -98.01 6.01 -17.25
C GLU A 176 -97.44 4.99 -18.27
N ASP A 177 -97.37 3.71 -17.91
CA ASP A 177 -98.29 2.68 -18.42
C ASP A 177 -97.94 1.30 -17.84
N ALA A 178 -98.98 0.57 -17.45
CA ALA A 178 -98.89 -0.64 -16.67
C ALA A 178 -98.60 -1.86 -17.55
N LYS A 179 -97.48 -2.56 -17.29
CA LYS A 179 -97.38 -4.04 -17.28
C LYS A 179 -95.93 -4.50 -17.17
N LYS A 180 -95.67 -5.26 -16.11
CA LYS A 180 -94.68 -6.36 -15.95
C LYS A 180 -93.98 -6.31 -14.59
N ALA A 181 -94.78 -6.46 -13.54
CA ALA A 181 -94.32 -6.87 -12.21
C ALA A 181 -93.86 -8.35 -12.16
N ALA A 182 -93.33 -8.92 -13.26
CA ALA A 182 -92.90 -10.32 -13.32
C ALA A 182 -91.61 -10.53 -14.14
N ALA A 183 -90.86 -9.45 -14.42
CA ALA A 183 -89.58 -9.53 -15.14
C ALA A 183 -88.45 -8.71 -14.52
N GLU A 184 -88.64 -8.12 -13.33
CA GLU A 184 -87.63 -7.31 -12.64
C GLU A 184 -86.91 -8.03 -11.49
N GLU A 185 -87.39 -9.19 -11.05
CA GLU A 185 -86.69 -9.96 -10.00
C GLU A 185 -85.58 -10.86 -10.57
N ALA A 186 -85.72 -11.32 -11.81
CA ALA A 186 -84.70 -12.14 -12.49
C ALA A 186 -83.57 -11.33 -13.15
N LYS A 187 -83.74 -10.01 -13.35
CA LYS A 187 -82.68 -9.14 -13.91
C LYS A 187 -81.82 -8.46 -12.83
N LYS A 188 -82.29 -8.41 -11.58
CA LYS A 188 -81.55 -7.82 -10.45
C LYS A 188 -80.55 -8.80 -9.83
N GLN A 189 -80.79 -10.11 -9.88
CA GLN A 189 -79.83 -11.09 -9.36
C GLN A 189 -78.71 -11.45 -10.36
N ALA A 190 -78.97 -11.37 -11.67
CA ALA A 190 -77.93 -11.62 -12.68
C ALA A 190 -76.91 -10.46 -12.85
N ALA A 191 -77.30 -9.22 -12.54
CA ALA A 191 -76.43 -8.05 -12.65
C ALA A 191 -75.51 -7.86 -11.42
N ASP A 192 -75.95 -8.27 -10.23
CA ASP A 192 -75.18 -8.16 -8.99
C ASP A 192 -74.07 -9.22 -8.90
N GLU A 193 -74.34 -10.45 -9.35
CA GLU A 193 -73.36 -11.54 -9.31
C GLU A 193 -72.26 -11.38 -10.38
N ALA A 194 -72.58 -10.80 -11.55
CA ALA A 194 -71.60 -10.44 -12.57
C ALA A 194 -70.70 -9.25 -12.14
N LYS A 195 -71.24 -8.27 -11.40
CA LYS A 195 -70.46 -7.15 -10.84
C LYS A 195 -69.53 -7.60 -9.70
N LYS A 196 -69.96 -8.57 -8.87
CA LYS A 196 -69.14 -9.09 -7.76
C LYS A 196 -67.97 -9.94 -8.26
N LYS A 197 -68.17 -10.77 -9.30
CA LYS A 197 -67.07 -11.55 -9.92
C LYS A 197 -66.08 -10.66 -10.70
N ALA A 198 -66.55 -9.63 -11.40
CA ALA A 198 -65.65 -8.71 -12.11
C ALA A 198 -64.84 -7.79 -11.18
N ALA A 199 -65.42 -7.38 -10.03
CA ALA A 199 -64.73 -6.56 -9.05
C ALA A 199 -63.68 -7.34 -8.23
N GLU A 200 -63.91 -8.62 -7.94
CA GLU A 200 -62.94 -9.44 -7.20
C GLU A 200 -61.73 -9.85 -8.08
N ASP A 201 -61.95 -10.19 -9.36
CA ASP A 201 -60.88 -10.55 -10.30
C ASP A 201 -59.99 -9.35 -10.64
N ALA A 202 -60.58 -8.15 -10.78
CA ALA A 202 -59.83 -6.90 -10.96
C ALA A 202 -59.02 -6.50 -9.71
N LYS A 203 -59.54 -6.76 -8.49
CA LYS A 203 -58.81 -6.48 -7.24
C LYS A 203 -57.66 -7.47 -7.01
N LYS A 204 -57.82 -8.75 -7.40
CA LYS A 204 -56.74 -9.74 -7.35
C LYS A 204 -55.63 -9.46 -8.36
N LYS A 205 -55.96 -9.09 -9.60
CA LYS A 205 -54.96 -8.69 -10.60
C LYS A 205 -54.19 -7.41 -10.22
N ALA A 206 -54.88 -6.38 -9.71
CA ALA A 206 -54.21 -5.15 -9.28
C ALA A 206 -53.30 -5.37 -8.05
N ALA A 207 -53.69 -6.24 -7.13
CA ALA A 207 -52.88 -6.58 -5.96
C ALA A 207 -51.65 -7.43 -6.32
N GLU A 208 -51.76 -8.38 -7.24
CA GLU A 208 -50.62 -9.21 -7.67
C GLU A 208 -49.60 -8.40 -8.47
N ASP A 209 -50.05 -7.50 -9.36
CA ASP A 209 -49.16 -6.65 -10.19
C ASP A 209 -48.41 -5.63 -9.33
N ALA A 210 -49.08 -5.03 -8.32
CA ALA A 210 -48.44 -4.15 -7.35
C ALA A 210 -47.41 -4.88 -6.47
N LYS A 211 -47.71 -6.14 -6.07
CA LYS A 211 -46.77 -6.96 -5.27
C LYS A 211 -45.57 -7.41 -6.10
N LYS A 212 -45.76 -7.75 -7.38
CA LYS A 212 -44.67 -8.06 -8.33
C LYS A 212 -43.77 -6.86 -8.61
N LYS A 213 -44.35 -5.67 -8.83
CA LYS A 213 -43.56 -4.44 -9.01
C LYS A 213 -42.76 -4.07 -7.76
N ALA A 214 -43.35 -4.14 -6.57
CA ALA A 214 -42.66 -3.84 -5.32
C ALA A 214 -41.53 -4.85 -5.01
N ALA A 215 -41.75 -6.14 -5.30
CA ALA A 215 -40.72 -7.17 -5.14
C ALA A 215 -39.57 -7.01 -6.14
N ALA A 216 -39.86 -6.66 -7.40
CA ALA A 216 -38.84 -6.45 -8.43
C ALA A 216 -37.97 -5.21 -8.17
N ASP A 217 -38.57 -4.11 -7.68
CA ASP A 217 -37.84 -2.89 -7.34
C ASP A 217 -36.93 -3.09 -6.12
N SER A 218 -37.42 -3.80 -5.09
CA SER A 218 -36.63 -4.19 -3.92
C SER A 218 -35.46 -5.12 -4.28
N ALA A 219 -35.70 -6.11 -5.15
CA ALA A 219 -34.65 -7.02 -5.61
C ALA A 219 -33.56 -6.30 -6.41
N LYS A 220 -33.93 -5.35 -7.29
CA LYS A 220 -32.95 -4.52 -8.01
C LYS A 220 -32.12 -3.66 -7.06
N LYS A 221 -32.74 -3.02 -6.07
CA LYS A 221 -32.04 -2.18 -5.08
C LYS A 221 -31.06 -2.99 -4.22
N ALA A 222 -31.46 -4.20 -3.80
CA ALA A 222 -30.60 -5.10 -3.05
C ALA A 222 -29.41 -5.61 -3.88
N GLN A 223 -29.64 -5.93 -5.15
CA GLN A 223 -28.58 -6.38 -6.06
C GLN A 223 -27.59 -5.26 -6.40
N GLU A 224 -28.07 -4.03 -6.58
CA GLU A 224 -27.23 -2.86 -6.85
C GLU A 224 -26.40 -2.47 -5.62
N ALA A 225 -26.99 -2.50 -4.42
CA ALA A 225 -26.26 -2.28 -3.17
C ALA A 225 -25.21 -3.38 -2.92
N ALA A 226 -25.53 -4.65 -3.20
CA ALA A 226 -24.58 -5.75 -3.10
C ALA A 226 -23.41 -5.60 -4.08
N ARG A 227 -23.71 -5.22 -5.33
CA ARG A 227 -22.70 -4.99 -6.37
C ARG A 227 -21.79 -3.82 -6.01
N LYS A 228 -22.36 -2.70 -5.54
CA LYS A 228 -21.59 -1.52 -5.09
C LYS A 228 -20.68 -1.87 -3.90
N SER A 229 -21.17 -2.61 -2.91
CA SER A 229 -20.33 -3.03 -1.78
C SER A 229 -19.22 -4.00 -2.20
N ALA A 230 -19.46 -4.86 -3.20
CA ALA A 230 -18.46 -5.77 -3.72
C ALA A 230 -17.40 -5.02 -4.54
N GLU A 231 -17.80 -3.97 -5.25
CA GLU A 231 -16.92 -3.10 -6.01
C GLU A 231 -16.08 -2.21 -5.09
N ASP A 232 -16.67 -1.64 -4.03
CA ASP A 232 -15.95 -0.86 -3.01
C ASP A 232 -14.93 -1.74 -2.27
N LYS A 233 -15.29 -2.98 -1.90
CA LYS A 233 -14.34 -3.93 -1.28
C LYS A 233 -13.20 -4.31 -2.22
N LYS A 234 -13.48 -4.47 -3.51
CA LYS A 234 -12.44 -4.74 -4.52
C LYS A 234 -11.55 -3.52 -4.73
N ALA A 235 -12.12 -2.33 -4.78
CA ALA A 235 -11.36 -1.08 -4.89
C ALA A 235 -10.47 -0.85 -3.66
N GLN A 236 -10.97 -1.18 -2.47
CA GLN A 236 -10.21 -1.07 -1.21
C GLN A 236 -9.08 -2.10 -1.12
N ALA A 237 -9.32 -3.35 -1.55
CA ALA A 237 -8.27 -4.38 -1.63
C ALA A 237 -7.21 -4.05 -2.70
N LEU A 238 -7.63 -3.52 -3.86
CA LEU A 238 -6.70 -3.01 -4.88
C LEU A 238 -5.91 -1.82 -4.36
N ALA A 239 -6.54 -0.89 -3.64
CA ALA A 239 -5.86 0.24 -3.03
C ALA A 239 -4.84 -0.21 -1.98
N ASP A 240 -5.13 -1.24 -1.17
CA ASP A 240 -4.17 -1.77 -0.19
C ASP A 240 -3.03 -2.60 -0.83
N LEU A 241 -3.29 -3.20 -1.99
CA LEU A 241 -2.25 -3.89 -2.76
C LEU A 241 -1.32 -2.91 -3.50
N LEU A 242 -1.89 -1.81 -4.04
CA LEU A 242 -1.15 -0.74 -4.72
C LEU A 242 -0.55 0.29 -3.77
N SER A 243 -1.04 0.39 -2.53
CA SER A 243 -0.42 1.22 -1.51
C SER A 243 0.88 0.55 -1.09
N ASP A 244 1.97 1.05 -1.65
CA ASP A 244 3.36 0.74 -1.32
C ASP A 244 3.66 1.21 0.11
N LYS A 245 3.06 0.51 1.09
CA LYS A 245 3.25 0.81 2.50
C LYS A 245 4.71 0.51 2.85
N PRO A 246 5.43 1.46 3.46
CA PRO A 246 6.83 1.26 3.85
C PRO A 246 6.98 0.05 4.77
N GLU A 247 5.95 -0.32 5.55
CA GLU A 247 6.00 -1.52 6.38
C GLU A 247 6.04 -2.83 5.58
N ARG A 248 5.36 -2.90 4.42
CA ARG A 248 5.39 -4.09 3.54
C ARG A 248 6.73 -4.18 2.81
N GLN A 249 7.26 -3.07 2.32
CA GLN A 249 8.60 -3.05 1.74
C GLN A 249 9.67 -3.43 2.76
N GLN A 250 9.53 -2.96 4.01
CA GLN A 250 10.46 -3.28 5.09
C GLN A 250 10.36 -4.77 5.47
N ALA A 251 9.15 -5.33 5.62
CA ALA A 251 8.97 -6.76 5.86
C ALA A 251 9.57 -7.63 4.75
N LEU A 252 9.39 -7.26 3.48
CA LEU A 252 9.98 -7.97 2.33
C LEU A 252 11.51 -7.79 2.25
N ALA A 253 12.05 -6.69 2.77
CA ALA A 253 13.50 -6.48 2.87
C ALA A 253 14.09 -7.31 4.01
N ASP A 254 13.40 -7.36 5.16
CA ASP A 254 13.80 -8.15 6.33
C ASP A 254 13.75 -9.65 6.01
N GLU A 255 12.67 -10.13 5.36
CA GLU A 255 12.53 -11.54 4.95
C GLU A 255 13.62 -11.96 3.94
N ARG A 256 13.91 -11.10 2.95
CA ARG A 256 15.01 -11.34 2.00
C ARG A 256 16.37 -11.30 2.68
N GLY A 257 16.54 -10.43 3.68
CA GLY A 257 17.76 -10.34 4.49
C GLY A 257 18.00 -11.63 5.30
N ASP A 258 16.95 -12.19 5.89
CA ASP A 258 17.02 -13.42 6.70
C ASP A 258 17.28 -14.67 5.83
N GLU A 259 16.63 -14.79 4.67
CA GLU A 259 16.89 -15.88 3.71
C GLU A 259 18.34 -15.85 3.21
N THR A 260 18.81 -14.64 2.89
CA THR A 260 20.19 -14.41 2.48
C THR A 260 21.17 -14.74 3.62
N ALA A 261 20.80 -14.45 4.87
CA ALA A 261 21.60 -14.78 6.07
C ALA A 261 21.71 -16.26 6.35
N GLY A 262 20.60 -16.99 6.28
CA GLY A 262 20.61 -18.45 6.40
C GLY A 262 21.51 -19.08 5.33
N SER A 263 21.40 -18.64 4.08
CA SER A 263 22.24 -19.15 2.99
C SER A 263 23.74 -18.90 3.21
N PHE A 264 24.11 -17.78 3.82
CA PHE A 264 25.52 -17.46 4.06
C PHE A 264 26.08 -18.14 5.31
N ASP A 265 25.30 -18.26 6.39
CA ASP A 265 25.70 -19.02 7.59
C ASP A 265 26.06 -20.46 7.22
N ASP A 266 25.21 -21.11 6.42
CA ASP A 266 25.44 -22.46 5.93
C ASP A 266 26.68 -22.54 5.03
N LEU A 267 26.86 -21.58 4.12
CA LEU A 267 28.05 -21.54 3.27
C LEU A 267 29.33 -21.40 4.08
N ILE A 268 29.32 -20.55 5.12
CA ILE A 268 30.46 -20.37 6.01
C ILE A 268 30.72 -21.66 6.80
N ARG A 269 29.68 -22.38 7.24
CA ARG A 269 29.85 -23.68 7.92
C ARG A 269 30.49 -24.73 7.02
N VAL A 270 29.99 -24.88 5.80
CA VAL A 270 30.55 -25.83 4.80
C VAL A 270 31.99 -25.46 4.47
N ARG A 271 32.27 -24.18 4.23
CA ARG A 271 33.63 -23.73 3.89
C ARG A 271 34.59 -23.81 5.08
N ALA A 272 34.08 -23.61 6.30
CA ALA A 272 34.84 -23.81 7.54
C ALA A 272 35.15 -25.30 7.76
N SER A 273 34.20 -26.21 7.51
CA SER A 273 34.43 -27.65 7.69
C SER A 273 35.51 -28.18 6.75
N GLU A 274 35.53 -27.73 5.49
CA GLU A 274 36.61 -28.04 4.53
C GLU A 274 38.00 -27.64 5.03
N GLY A 275 38.08 -26.52 5.75
CA GLY A 275 39.33 -25.97 6.28
C GLY A 275 39.69 -26.43 7.69
N TRP A 276 38.85 -27.26 8.33
CA TRP A 276 38.98 -27.62 9.73
C TRP A 276 39.82 -28.88 9.94
N SER A 277 40.84 -28.76 10.78
CA SER A 277 41.62 -29.90 11.26
C SER A 277 41.14 -30.30 12.64
N ARG A 278 40.39 -31.41 12.72
CA ARG A 278 39.82 -31.92 13.98
C ARG A 278 40.90 -32.18 15.04
N PRO A 279 40.90 -31.46 16.17
CA PRO A 279 41.82 -31.76 17.27
C PRO A 279 41.36 -33.02 18.04
N PRO A 280 42.28 -33.79 18.65
CA PRO A 280 41.92 -34.99 19.41
C PRO A 280 41.00 -34.74 20.61
N SER A 281 40.96 -33.50 21.12
CA SER A 281 40.09 -33.07 22.21
C SER A 281 38.64 -32.84 21.76
N ALA A 282 38.37 -32.72 20.46
CA ALA A 282 37.05 -32.38 19.93
C ALA A 282 35.98 -33.43 20.27
N ARG A 283 34.92 -33.00 20.94
CA ARG A 283 33.76 -33.79 21.35
C ARG A 283 32.47 -33.06 21.00
N ASN A 284 31.44 -33.78 20.63
CA ASN A 284 30.18 -33.24 20.10
C ASN A 284 29.44 -32.26 21.04
N ASN A 285 29.80 -32.20 22.33
CA ASN A 285 29.16 -31.35 23.33
C ASN A 285 29.83 -29.98 23.51
N MET A 286 30.81 -29.64 22.67
CA MET A 286 31.53 -28.37 22.73
C MET A 286 31.00 -27.38 21.70
N SER A 287 30.93 -26.12 22.08
CA SER A 287 30.52 -25.04 21.18
C SER A 287 31.40 -23.82 21.42
N VAL A 288 31.85 -23.21 20.33
CA VAL A 288 32.64 -21.96 20.36
C VAL A 288 31.89 -20.90 19.57
N THR A 289 31.71 -19.73 20.18
CA THR A 289 31.13 -18.58 19.46
C THR A 289 32.28 -17.69 19.01
N LEU A 290 32.45 -17.57 17.69
CA LEU A 290 33.44 -16.73 17.06
C LEU A 290 32.78 -15.44 16.58
N GLN A 291 33.48 -14.32 16.75
CA GLN A 291 33.15 -13.06 16.10
C GLN A 291 34.02 -12.91 14.87
N ILE A 292 33.38 -12.78 13.71
CA ILE A 292 34.01 -12.82 12.40
C ILE A 292 33.77 -11.48 11.73
N GLY A 293 34.85 -10.84 11.32
CA GLY A 293 34.82 -9.62 10.52
C GLY A 293 35.12 -9.92 9.06
N MET A 294 34.27 -9.46 8.16
CA MET A 294 34.40 -9.68 6.72
C MET A 294 34.40 -8.34 5.97
N LEU A 295 35.11 -8.28 4.85
CA LEU A 295 35.06 -7.18 3.90
C LEU A 295 33.94 -7.41 2.86
N PRO A 296 33.45 -6.35 2.20
CA PRO A 296 32.44 -6.47 1.15
C PRO A 296 32.86 -7.34 -0.06
N ASP A 297 34.16 -7.61 -0.21
CA ASP A 297 34.70 -8.52 -1.22
C ASP A 297 34.62 -10.02 -0.82
N GLY A 298 34.05 -10.29 0.35
CA GLY A 298 33.92 -11.61 0.96
C GLY A 298 35.18 -12.11 1.66
N THR A 299 36.21 -11.29 1.79
CA THR A 299 37.45 -11.67 2.48
C THR A 299 37.28 -11.55 3.99
N ILE A 300 37.69 -12.60 4.70
CA ILE A 300 37.65 -12.62 6.17
C ILE A 300 38.83 -11.80 6.70
N ALA A 301 38.53 -10.67 7.33
CA ALA A 301 39.50 -9.71 7.84
C ALA A 301 39.99 -10.07 9.24
N SER A 302 39.07 -10.52 10.10
CA SER A 302 39.36 -10.80 11.51
C SER A 302 38.50 -11.94 12.04
N VAL A 303 39.09 -12.73 12.94
CA VAL A 303 38.39 -13.80 13.65
C VAL A 303 38.84 -13.73 15.10
N SER A 304 37.90 -13.53 16.02
CA SER A 304 38.12 -13.48 17.46
C SER A 304 37.16 -14.42 18.19
N ILE A 305 37.57 -14.87 19.37
CA ILE A 305 36.76 -15.76 20.21
C ILE A 305 35.86 -14.88 21.09
N ALA A 306 34.55 -14.94 20.86
CA ALA A 306 33.57 -14.23 21.67
C ALA A 306 33.18 -15.04 22.92
N LYS A 307 33.05 -16.37 22.75
CA LYS A 307 32.79 -17.32 23.83
C LYS A 307 33.60 -18.59 23.58
N SER A 308 34.53 -18.87 24.49
CA SER A 308 35.34 -20.08 24.46
C SER A 308 34.48 -21.31 24.76
N SER A 309 34.81 -22.43 24.13
CA SER A 309 34.23 -23.75 24.43
C SER A 309 34.73 -24.38 25.73
N GLY A 310 35.77 -23.80 26.33
CA GLY A 310 36.50 -24.39 27.44
C GLY A 310 37.68 -25.29 27.01
N ASP A 311 37.87 -25.51 25.70
CA ASP A 311 39.01 -26.25 25.14
C ASP A 311 39.82 -25.36 24.19
N GLY A 312 41.04 -24.99 24.61
CA GLY A 312 41.93 -24.12 23.84
C GLY A 312 42.32 -24.67 22.46
N PRO A 313 42.65 -25.97 22.32
CA PRO A 313 42.89 -26.59 21.01
C PRO A 313 41.68 -26.52 20.07
N PHE A 314 40.47 -26.79 20.57
CA PHE A 314 39.25 -26.67 19.77
C PHE A 314 38.99 -25.23 19.33
N ASP A 315 39.07 -24.26 20.24
CA ASP A 315 38.88 -22.84 19.91
C ASP A 315 39.88 -22.36 18.85
N SER A 316 41.15 -22.75 18.99
CA SER A 316 42.21 -22.40 18.03
C SER A 316 41.99 -23.07 16.67
N SER A 317 41.51 -24.31 16.66
CA SER A 317 41.18 -25.05 15.44
C SER A 317 40.01 -24.41 14.69
N ALA A 318 38.99 -23.93 15.40
CA ALA A 318 37.84 -23.26 14.81
C ALA A 318 38.25 -21.89 14.23
N VAL A 319 39.09 -21.14 14.94
CA VAL A 319 39.66 -19.88 14.43
C VAL A 319 40.48 -20.13 13.16
N ALA A 320 41.28 -21.19 13.12
CA ALA A 320 42.06 -21.56 11.94
C ALA A 320 41.17 -21.97 10.75
N ALA A 321 40.12 -22.75 11.00
CA ALA A 321 39.15 -23.16 9.99
C ALA A 321 38.51 -21.96 9.30
N VAL A 322 38.00 -21.00 10.08
CA VAL A 322 37.38 -19.78 9.53
C VAL A 322 38.40 -18.92 8.79
N LYS A 323 39.64 -18.80 9.29
CA LYS A 323 40.70 -18.09 8.57
C LYS A 323 41.07 -18.76 7.23
N ASN A 324 41.03 -20.10 7.16
CA ASN A 324 41.35 -20.87 5.96
C ASN A 324 40.30 -20.77 4.84
N ILE A 325 39.08 -20.31 5.14
CA ILE A 325 38.07 -20.00 4.13
C ILE A 325 38.61 -18.96 3.14
N GLY A 326 39.33 -17.95 3.65
CA GLY A 326 39.98 -16.89 2.87
C GLY A 326 38.99 -15.88 2.26
N ARG A 327 38.26 -16.29 1.23
CA ARG A 327 37.33 -15.44 0.47
C ARG A 327 36.08 -16.20 0.07
N LEU A 328 34.92 -15.59 0.32
CA LEU A 328 33.61 -16.06 -0.15
C LEU A 328 33.20 -15.19 -1.35
N THR A 329 33.23 -15.77 -2.55
CA THR A 329 32.93 -15.04 -3.79
C THR A 329 31.46 -14.63 -3.91
N GLU A 330 30.60 -15.33 -3.20
CA GLU A 330 29.14 -15.17 -3.16
C GLU A 330 28.74 -13.84 -2.51
N MET A 331 29.62 -13.26 -1.68
CA MET A 331 29.37 -11.98 -0.98
C MET A 331 29.57 -10.75 -1.88
N GLN A 332 30.29 -10.88 -3.01
CA GLN A 332 30.66 -9.75 -3.89
C GLN A 332 29.49 -9.16 -4.67
N GLY A 333 28.35 -9.87 -4.75
CA GLY A 333 27.15 -9.41 -5.45
C GLY A 333 26.14 -8.67 -4.57
N LEU A 334 26.38 -8.58 -3.26
CA LEU A 334 25.41 -8.02 -2.31
C LEU A 334 25.43 -6.49 -2.32
N LYS A 335 24.26 -5.89 -2.06
CA LYS A 335 24.19 -4.45 -1.85
C LYS A 335 24.88 -4.10 -0.53
N PRO A 336 25.48 -2.89 -0.39
CA PRO A 336 26.13 -2.46 0.85
C PRO A 336 25.22 -2.50 2.08
N ALA A 337 23.91 -2.29 1.91
CA ALA A 337 22.93 -2.36 3.00
C ALA A 337 22.74 -3.81 3.50
N ASP A 338 22.62 -4.76 2.57
CA ASP A 338 22.48 -6.18 2.88
C ASP A 338 23.77 -6.76 3.47
N PHE A 339 24.93 -6.18 3.13
CA PHE A 339 26.24 -6.57 3.67
C PHE A 339 26.51 -6.04 5.09
N ALA A 340 25.84 -4.96 5.52
CA ALA A 340 26.12 -4.30 6.80
C ALA A 340 26.09 -5.26 8.03
N PRO A 341 25.17 -6.23 8.12
CA PRO A 341 25.16 -7.24 9.19
C PRO A 341 26.37 -8.20 9.15
N TYR A 342 26.89 -8.52 7.95
CA TYR A 342 28.00 -9.47 7.77
C TYR A 342 29.38 -8.85 7.93
N ARG A 343 29.47 -7.53 8.08
CA ARG A 343 30.75 -6.86 8.36
C ARG A 343 31.35 -7.32 9.68
N SER A 344 30.52 -7.62 10.68
CA SER A 344 30.93 -8.20 11.96
C SER A 344 29.78 -8.98 12.57
N PHE A 345 29.77 -10.29 12.40
CA PHE A 345 28.73 -11.17 12.93
C PHE A 345 29.30 -12.18 13.92
N LYS A 346 28.42 -12.77 14.72
CA LYS A 346 28.75 -13.82 15.67
C LYS A 346 28.18 -15.12 15.18
N MET A 347 29.01 -16.15 15.08
CA MET A 347 28.60 -17.47 14.64
C MET A 347 29.05 -18.51 15.65
N THR A 348 28.18 -19.48 15.92
CA THR A 348 28.50 -20.57 16.85
C THR A 348 28.85 -21.82 16.06
N PHE A 349 30.00 -22.40 16.36
CA PHE A 349 30.47 -23.61 15.74
C PHE A 349 30.48 -24.76 16.73
N THR A 350 30.05 -25.92 16.27
CA THR A 350 30.20 -27.18 17.00
C THR A 350 31.13 -28.13 16.23
N PRO A 351 31.84 -29.06 16.90
CA PRO A 351 32.61 -30.09 16.23
C PRO A 351 31.81 -31.00 15.30
N GLY A 352 30.48 -31.05 15.45
CA GLY A 352 29.59 -31.77 14.53
C GLY A 352 29.44 -31.01 13.22
N ASP A 353 29.18 -29.70 13.30
CA ASP A 353 29.05 -28.83 12.13
C ASP A 353 30.36 -28.71 11.35
N LEU A 354 31.51 -28.76 12.04
CA LEU A 354 32.82 -28.67 11.40
C LEU A 354 33.33 -30.02 10.85
N ALA A 355 32.73 -31.15 11.24
CA ALA A 355 33.13 -32.49 10.81
C ALA A 355 32.27 -33.05 9.65
N LEU A 356 31.49 -32.20 8.98
CA LEU A 356 30.55 -32.56 7.91
C LEU A 356 31.14 -33.45 6.82
#